data_AF-K2GGA4-F1
#
_entry.id   AF-K2GGA4-F1
#
_cell.length_a   1.000
_cell.length_b   1.000
_cell.length_c   1.000
_cell.angle_alpha   90.00
_cell.angle_beta   90.00
_cell.angle_gamma   90.00
#
_symmetry.space_group_name_H-M   'P 1'
#
loop_
_entity.id
_entity.type
_entity.pdbx_description
1 polymer ?
#
loop_
_entity_poly.entity_id
_entity_poly.type
_entity_poly.pdbx_seq_one_letter_code
_entity_poly.pdbx_strand_id
1 'polypeptide(L)' 'MPKRQKCEVYTRVMWYHRPVSQFNEGKKSEYYSRTYFTENKTCNSRFTEEFSNAC' A
#
# COMPACT_ATOMS: atom_id res chain seq x y z
N MET A 1 21.62 20.77 21.93
CA MET A 1 20.98 19.69 21.16
C MET A 1 20.80 20.16 19.71
N PRO A 2 21.26 19.40 18.71
CA PRO A 2 21.04 19.76 17.31
C PRO A 2 19.56 19.71 16.93
N LYS A 3 19.12 20.62 16.05
CA LYS A 3 17.75 20.66 15.52
C LYS A 3 17.49 19.38 14.70
N ARG A 4 16.39 18.67 14.98
CA ARG A 4 16.03 17.48 14.20
C ARG A 4 15.73 17.85 12.74
N GLN A 5 16.28 17.09 11.81
CA GLN A 5 15.93 17.16 10.39
C GLN A 5 14.76 16.23 10.07
N LYS A 6 13.85 16.66 9.20
CA LYS A 6 12.76 15.79 8.73
C LYS A 6 13.31 14.73 7.78
N CYS A 7 12.89 13.48 7.98
CA CYS A 7 13.15 12.39 7.06
C CYS A 7 12.15 12.47 5.89
N GLU A 8 12.65 12.37 4.67
CA GLU A 8 11.81 12.30 3.48
C GLU A 8 11.61 10.84 3.06
N VAL A 9 10.35 10.45 2.88
CA VAL A 9 9.97 9.08 2.54
C VAL A 9 9.77 8.99 1.02
N TYR A 10 10.39 8.00 0.41
CA TYR A 10 10.30 7.73 -1.02
C TYR A 10 9.56 6.42 -1.27
N THR A 11 8.83 6.37 -2.39
CA THR A 11 8.12 5.17 -2.82
C THR A 11 8.26 4.96 -4.32
N ARG A 12 8.11 3.70 -4.76
CA ARG A 12 8.20 3.33 -6.17
C ARG A 12 6.92 3.76 -6.91
N VAL A 13 7.09 4.66 -7.88
CA VAL A 13 6.07 5.07 -8.82
C VAL A 13 6.49 4.54 -10.19
N MET A 14 5.82 3.46 -10.63
CA MET A 14 6.21 2.72 -11.84
C MET A 14 7.69 2.30 -11.76
N TRP A 15 8.54 2.90 -12.58
CA TRP A 15 9.95 2.54 -12.74
C TRP A 15 10.93 3.37 -11.90
N TYR A 16 10.48 4.42 -11.18
CA TYR A 16 11.38 5.30 -10.42
C TYR A 16 10.89 5.56 -8.98
N HIS A 17 11.78 6.10 -8.13
CA HIS A 17 11.45 6.50 -6.77
C HIS A 17 11.04 7.98 -6.73
N ARG A 18 9.87 8.25 -6.14
CA ARG A 18 9.34 9.60 -5.96
C ARG A 18 9.10 9.86 -4.47
N PRO A 19 9.42 11.06 -3.95
CA PRO A 19 9.11 11.37 -2.57
C PRO A 19 7.60 11.51 -2.38
N VAL A 20 7.10 10.94 -1.29
CA VAL A 20 5.67 10.92 -0.94
C VAL A 20 5.15 12.34 -0.67
N SER A 21 6.03 13.24 -0.22
CA SER A 21 5.75 14.67 -0.03
C SER A 21 5.20 15.37 -1.29
N GLN A 22 5.56 14.86 -2.48
CA GLN A 22 5.17 15.44 -3.77
C GLN A 22 3.86 14.87 -4.34
N PHE A 23 3.14 14.01 -3.60
CA PHE A 23 1.92 13.40 -4.12
C PHE A 23 0.77 14.41 -4.14
N ASN A 24 0.17 14.58 -5.32
CA ASN A 24 -1.12 15.29 -5.46
C ASN A 24 -2.28 14.39 -5.02
N GLU A 25 -3.49 14.94 -4.92
CA GLU A 25 -4.68 14.21 -4.46
C GLU A 25 -4.98 12.97 -5.31
N GLY A 26 -4.88 13.09 -6.64
CA GLY A 26 -5.06 11.95 -7.55
C GLY A 26 -4.06 10.82 -7.28
N LYS A 27 -2.78 11.13 -7.06
CA LYS A 27 -1.77 10.12 -6.75
C LYS A 27 -1.96 9.51 -5.37
N LYS A 28 -2.42 10.28 -4.38
CA LYS A 28 -2.79 9.75 -3.06
C LYS A 28 -3.94 8.73 -3.19
N SER A 29 -5.00 9.10 -3.92
CA SER A 29 -6.14 8.22 -4.18
C SER A 29 -5.72 6.92 -4.86
N GLU A 30 -4.93 7.00 -5.94
CA GLU A 30 -4.39 5.81 -6.61
C GLU A 30 -3.49 4.97 -5.70
N TYR A 31 -2.69 5.59 -4.83
CA TYR A 31 -1.85 4.84 -3.91
C TYR A 31 -2.69 4.04 -2.90
N TYR A 32 -3.77 4.63 -2.38
CA TYR A 32 -4.68 3.96 -1.43
C TYR A 32 -5.49 2.82 -2.06
N SER A 33 -5.70 2.82 -3.38
CA SER A 33 -6.39 1.73 -4.07
C SER A 33 -5.47 0.56 -4.43
N ARG A 34 -4.15 0.64 -4.18
CA ARG A 34 -3.21 -0.45 -4.46
C ARG A 34 -3.47 -1.65 -3.54
N THR A 35 -3.48 -2.83 -4.13
CA THR A 35 -3.53 -4.09 -3.41
C THR A 35 -2.11 -4.61 -3.16
N TYR A 36 -1.83 -4.97 -1.91
CA TYR A 36 -0.55 -5.56 -1.53
C TYR A 36 -0.66 -7.08 -1.52
N PHE A 37 0.43 -7.73 -1.92
CA PHE A 37 0.58 -9.16 -1.71
C PHE A 37 0.54 -9.47 -0.20
N THR A 38 -0.19 -10.51 0.17
CA THR A 38 -0.23 -11.04 1.54
C THR A 38 -0.10 -12.55 1.42
N GLU A 39 0.93 -13.14 2.03
CA GLU A 39 1.27 -14.56 1.87
C GLU A 39 0.09 -15.49 2.18
N ASN A 40 -0.64 -15.21 3.27
CA ASN A 40 -1.78 -16.02 3.70
C ASN A 40 -3.09 -15.73 2.93
N LYS A 41 -3.09 -14.77 2.01
CA LYS A 41 -4.26 -14.45 1.18
C LYS A 41 -4.04 -14.98 -0.22
N THR A 42 -4.49 -16.21 -0.44
CA THR A 42 -4.63 -16.74 -1.79
C THR A 42 -5.74 -15.99 -2.53
N CYS A 43 -5.75 -16.05 -3.86
CA CYS A 43 -6.83 -15.44 -4.66
C CYS A 43 -8.23 -15.93 -4.27
N ASN A 44 -8.32 -17.14 -3.69
CA ASN A 44 -9.57 -17.76 -3.24
C ASN A 44 -9.86 -17.54 -1.74
N SER A 45 -8.96 -16.88 -1.00
CA SER A 45 -9.07 -16.73 0.47
C SER A 45 -10.42 -16.19 0.91
N ARG A 46 -10.93 -15.17 0.22
CA ARG A 46 -12.24 -14.56 0.50
C ARG A 46 -13.41 -15.54 0.29
N PHE A 47 -13.39 -16.32 -0.78
CA PHE A 47 -14.42 -17.34 -1.03
C PHE A 47 -14.32 -18.45 0.02
N THR A 48 -13.11 -18.90 0.37
CA THR A 48 -12.96 -19.91 1.43
C THR A 48 -13.44 -19.39 2.79
N GLU A 49 -13.22 -18.12 3.12
CA GLU A 49 -13.75 -17.50 4.33
C GLU A 49 -15.28 -17.46 4.32
N GLU A 50 -15.88 -16.97 3.23
CA GLU A 50 -17.33 -16.81 3.09
C GLU A 50 -18.12 -18.13 3.14
N PHE A 51 -17.53 -19.25 2.68
CA PHE A 51 -18.21 -20.55 2.59
C PHE A 51 -17.69 -21.64 3.55
N SER A 52 -16.67 -21.34 4.37
CA SER A 52 -16.12 -22.32 5.33
C SER A 52 -17.09 -22.75 6.45
N ASN A 53 -18.07 -21.91 6.79
CA ASN A 53 -19.04 -22.17 7.87
C ASN A 53 -20.40 -22.68 7.38
N ALA A 54 -20.51 -23.16 6.13
CA ALA A 54 -21.76 -23.68 5.58
C ALA A 54 -22.01 -25.17 5.92
N CYS A 55 -21.37 -25.71 6.97
CA CYS A 55 -21.57 -27.08 7.44
C CYS A 55 -21.90 -27.08 8.94
#